data_AF-A0A948D0U7-F1
#
_entry.id   AF-A0A948D0U7-F1
#
_cell.length_a   1.000
_cell.length_b   1.000
_cell.length_c   1.000
_cell.angle_alpha   90.00
_cell.angle_beta   90.00
_cell.angle_gamma   90.00
#
_symmetry.space_group_name_H-M   'P 1'
#
loop_
_entity.id
_entity.type
_entity.pdbx_description
1 polymer ?
#
loop_
_entity_poly.entity_id
_entity_poly.type
_entity_poly.pdbx_seq_one_letter_code
_entity_poly.pdbx_strand_id
1 'polypeptide(L)'
;GIPIVAIVDTNADPDLIDYPIPANDDAMRSIKLIIDFLSESITDGKKQFDQTEIDRKAQEAEEEAEEGEELSEKSEKLVEGLKVDTKKEKDEKRIKPARKKDINPTQKFRKAR
;
A
#
# COMPACT_ATOMS: atom_id res chain seq x y z
N GLY A 1 -7.22 -12.40 26.26
CA GLY A 1 -6.81 -11.52 27.36
C GLY A 1 -6.05 -10.34 26.79
N ILE A 2 -5.90 -9.28 27.57
CA ILE A 2 -4.98 -8.17 27.24
C ILE A 2 -3.63 -8.54 27.90
N PRO A 3 -2.49 -8.47 27.19
CA PRO A 3 -1.19 -8.78 27.79
C PRO A 3 -0.81 -7.72 28.82
N ILE A 4 -0.33 -8.16 29.98
CA ILE A 4 0.03 -7.33 31.12
C ILE A 4 1.55 -7.38 31.32
N VAL A 5 2.17 -6.20 31.32
CA VAL A 5 3.57 -5.99 31.67
C VAL A 5 3.60 -5.11 32.92
N ALA A 6 4.29 -5.54 33.98
CA ALA A 6 4.32 -4.80 35.24
C ALA A 6 5.66 -4.98 35.97
N ILE A 7 6.04 -3.96 36.75
CA ILE A 7 7.17 -4.02 37.68
C ILE A 7 6.70 -4.76 38.93
N VAL A 8 7.50 -5.72 39.39
CA VAL A 8 7.20 -6.57 40.54
C VAL A 8 8.35 -6.46 41.55
N ASP A 9 8.02 -6.08 42.78
CA ASP A 9 8.93 -6.16 43.93
C ASP A 9 8.47 -7.27 44.91
N THR A 10 9.15 -7.41 46.04
CA THR A 10 8.96 -8.46 47.06
C THR A 10 7.53 -8.63 47.60
N ASN A 11 6.67 -7.62 47.44
CA ASN A 11 5.29 -7.59 47.90
C ASN A 11 4.25 -7.85 46.80
N ALA A 12 4.65 -7.93 45.54
CA ALA A 12 3.76 -8.12 44.40
C ALA A 12 3.74 -9.59 43.93
N ASP A 13 2.57 -10.06 43.52
CA ASP A 13 2.37 -11.44 43.02
C ASP A 13 2.64 -11.51 41.51
N PRO A 14 3.70 -12.20 41.05
CA PRO A 14 4.04 -12.29 39.63
C PRO A 14 3.09 -13.20 38.83
N ASP A 15 2.30 -14.07 39.47
CA ASP A 15 1.46 -15.06 38.77
C ASP A 15 0.29 -14.42 38.01
N LEU A 16 -0.03 -13.17 38.33
CA LEU A 16 -1.10 -12.38 37.68
C LEU A 16 -0.62 -11.61 36.45
N ILE A 17 0.68 -11.66 36.12
CA ILE A 17 1.32 -10.79 35.13
C ILE A 17 1.97 -11.67 34.05
N ASP A 18 1.70 -11.37 32.78
CA ASP A 18 2.24 -12.15 31.65
C ASP A 18 3.76 -11.94 31.50
N TYR A 19 4.23 -10.71 31.73
CA TYR A 19 5.63 -10.33 31.62
C TYR A 19 6.07 -9.52 32.86
N PRO A 20 6.42 -10.18 33.97
CA PRO A 20 6.87 -9.51 35.18
C PRO A 20 8.32 -8.99 35.03
N ILE A 21 8.54 -7.74 35.43
CA ILE A 21 9.87 -7.10 35.48
C ILE A 21 10.29 -6.99 36.94
N PRO A 22 11.24 -7.80 37.43
CA PRO A 22 11.68 -7.74 38.82
C PRO A 22 12.50 -6.46 39.06
N ALA A 23 11.97 -5.54 39.86
CA ALA A 23 12.67 -4.33 40.27
C ALA A 23 12.04 -3.69 41.50
N ASN A 24 12.78 -2.79 42.15
CA ASN A 24 12.26 -1.97 43.24
C ASN A 24 11.35 -0.87 42.66
N ASP A 25 10.07 -0.89 43.01
CA ASP A 25 9.05 0.07 42.59
C ASP A 25 8.94 1.30 43.52
N ASP A 26 9.42 1.21 44.75
CA ASP A 26 9.53 2.36 45.66
C ASP A 26 10.62 3.35 45.21
N ALA A 27 11.64 2.88 44.51
CA ALA A 27 12.77 3.69 44.08
C ALA A 27 12.47 4.44 42.77
N MET A 28 12.27 5.76 42.85
CA MET A 28 12.10 6.62 41.66
C MET A 28 13.21 6.44 40.62
N ARG A 29 14.46 6.22 41.05
CA ARG A 29 15.59 6.00 40.14
C ARG A 29 15.46 4.70 39.35
N SER A 30 14.90 3.65 39.97
CA SER A 30 14.63 2.35 39.35
C SER A 30 13.52 2.47 38.31
N ILE A 31 12.37 3.06 38.69
CA ILE A 31 11.25 3.31 37.77
C ILE A 31 11.73 4.13 36.57
N LYS A 32 12.43 5.25 36.82
CA LYS A 32 12.91 6.10 35.74
C LYS A 32 13.80 5.35 34.76
N LEU A 33 14.75 4.55 35.26
CA LEU A 33 15.64 3.77 34.41
C LEU A 33 14.86 2.81 33.50
N ILE A 34 13.87 2.10 34.06
CA ILE A 34 13.05 1.13 33.31
C ILE A 34 12.20 1.84 32.26
N ILE A 35 11.53 2.94 32.63
CA ILE A 35 10.66 3.69 31.72
C ILE A 35 11.46 4.37 30.61
N ASP A 36 12.63 4.94 30.92
CA ASP A 36 13.51 5.57 29.92
C ASP A 36 13.95 4.54 28.88
N PHE A 37 14.39 3.35 29.32
CA PHE A 37 14.77 2.24 28.44
C PHE A 37 13.60 1.74 27.58
N LEU A 38 12.41 1.62 28.18
CA LEU A 38 11.20 1.20 27.47
C LEU A 38 10.79 2.22 26.39
N SER A 39 10.87 3.52 26.72
CA SER A 39 10.57 4.61 25.79
C SER A 39 11.51 4.62 24.58
N GLU A 40 12.81 4.43 24.80
CA GLU A 40 13.81 4.32 23.74
C GLU A 40 13.51 3.11 22.85
N SER A 41 13.29 1.94 23.46
CA SER A 41 12.97 0.69 22.76
C SER A 41 11.70 0.79 21.91
N ILE A 42 10.65 1.43 22.42
CA ILE A 42 9.39 1.65 21.66
C ILE A 42 9.64 2.56 20.46
N THR A 43 10.42 3.62 20.65
CA THR A 43 10.74 4.58 19.59
C THR A 43 11.52 3.90 18.47
N ASP A 44 12.50 3.08 18.82
CA ASP A 44 13.31 2.35 17.84
C ASP A 44 12.53 1.22 17.18
N GLY A 45 11.71 0.48 17.93
CA GLY A 45 10.80 -0.53 17.38
C GLY A 45 9.82 0.07 16.38
N LYS A 46 9.31 1.28 16.64
CA LYS A 46 8.44 1.99 15.69
C LYS A 46 9.16 2.36 14.40
N LYS A 47 10.38 2.92 14.50
CA LYS A 47 11.18 3.24 13.30
C LYS A 47 11.45 2.00 12.45
N GLN A 48 11.79 0.87 13.09
CA GLN A 48 12.03 -0.39 12.40
C GLN A 48 10.76 -0.93 11.72
N PHE A 49 9.62 -0.85 12.40
CA PHE A 49 8.33 -1.24 11.83
C PHE A 49 7.96 -0.38 10.61
N ASP A 50 8.06 0.95 10.73
CA ASP A 50 7.76 1.88 9.64
C ASP A 50 8.67 1.61 8.42
N GLN A 51 9.96 1.36 8.64
CA GLN A 51 10.89 1.00 7.57
C GLN A 51 10.53 -0.34 6.92
N THR A 52 10.20 -1.36 7.72
CA THR A 52 9.82 -2.68 7.21
C THR A 52 8.54 -2.62 6.37
N GLU A 53 7.57 -1.80 6.75
CA GLU A 53 6.34 -1.58 5.96
C GLU A 53 6.61 -0.85 4.63
N ILE A 54 7.56 0.10 4.62
CA ILE A 54 7.98 0.77 3.37
C ILE A 54 8.66 -0.25 2.46
N ASP A 55 9.60 -1.04 3.00
CA ASP A 55 10.34 -2.04 2.24
C ASP A 55 9.40 -3.12 1.69
N ARG A 56 8.41 -3.57 2.48
CA ARG A 56 7.39 -4.52 2.03
C ARG A 56 6.56 -3.94 0.88
N LYS A 57 6.09 -2.70 0.99
CA LYS A 57 5.30 -2.06 -0.08
C LYS A 57 6.11 -1.81 -1.34
N ALA A 58 7.40 -1.51 -1.20
CA ALA A 58 8.29 -1.37 -2.35
C ALA A 58 8.46 -2.71 -3.07
N GLN A 59 8.64 -3.81 -2.33
CA GLN A 59 8.71 -5.16 -2.90
C GLN A 59 7.40 -5.58 -3.58
N GLU A 60 6.26 -5.35 -2.94
CA GLU A 60 4.94 -5.65 -3.52
C GLU A 60 4.71 -4.87 -4.82
N ALA A 61 5.10 -3.59 -4.88
CA ALA A 61 4.96 -2.78 -6.09
C ALA A 61 5.92 -3.19 -7.23
N GLU A 62 7.11 -3.68 -6.89
CA GLU A 62 8.08 -4.19 -7.85
C GLU A 62 7.62 -5.53 -8.44
N GLU A 63 7.11 -6.45 -7.61
CA GLU A 63 6.49 -7.70 -8.08
C GLU A 63 5.25 -7.44 -8.96
N GLU A 64 4.38 -6.49 -8.58
CA GLU A 64 3.17 -6.17 -9.35
C GLU A 64 3.51 -5.49 -10.71
N ALA A 65 4.61 -4.74 -10.77
CA ALA A 65 5.14 -4.17 -12.01
C ALA A 65 5.72 -5.24 -12.93
N GLU A 66 6.51 -6.18 -12.39
CA GLU A 66 7.07 -7.30 -13.17
C GLU A 66 5.96 -8.23 -13.70
N GLU A 67 4.96 -8.59 -12.89
CA GLU A 67 3.81 -9.39 -13.34
C GLU A 67 2.99 -8.65 -14.43
N GLY A 68 2.81 -7.34 -14.28
CA GLY A 68 2.12 -6.50 -15.25
C GLY A 68 2.83 -6.42 -16.61
N GLU A 69 4.17 -6.30 -16.61
CA GLU A 69 4.98 -6.33 -17.83
C GLU A 69 4.91 -7.71 -18.51
N GLU A 70 5.05 -8.81 -17.76
CA GLU A 70 4.98 -10.17 -18.32
C GLU A 70 3.60 -10.49 -18.93
N LEU A 71 2.51 -10.05 -18.29
CA LEU A 71 1.15 -10.19 -18.81
C LEU A 71 0.93 -9.37 -20.08
N SER A 72 1.53 -8.18 -20.17
CA SER A 72 1.43 -7.32 -21.35
C SER A 72 2.12 -7.95 -22.57
N GLU A 73 3.35 -8.46 -22.40
CA GLU A 73 4.11 -9.11 -23.48
C GLU A 73 3.42 -10.40 -23.97
N LYS A 74 2.82 -11.15 -23.05
CA LYS A 74 2.09 -12.37 -23.38
C LYS A 74 0.79 -12.07 -24.13
N SER A 75 0.12 -10.97 -23.80
CA SER A 75 -1.07 -10.50 -24.50
C SER A 75 -0.76 -10.02 -25.93
N GLU A 76 0.36 -9.30 -26.13
CA GLU A 76 0.78 -8.82 -27.44
C GLU A 76 1.15 -9.97 -28.38
N LYS A 77 1.87 -10.98 -27.89
CA LYS A 77 2.16 -12.22 -28.64
C LYS A 77 0.89 -12.98 -29.02
N LEU A 78 -0.15 -12.96 -28.19
CA LEU A 78 -1.43 -13.62 -28.48
C LEU A 78 -2.27 -12.86 -29.51
N VAL A 79 -2.24 -11.53 -29.49
CA VAL A 79 -2.93 -10.65 -30.47
C VAL A 79 -2.28 -10.72 -31.85
N GLU A 80 -0.97 -10.90 -31.92
CA GLU A 80 -0.27 -11.12 -33.19
C GLU A 80 -0.62 -12.49 -33.82
N GLY A 81 -0.85 -13.51 -32.99
CA GLY A 81 -1.30 -14.83 -33.44
C GLY A 81 -2.71 -14.89 -34.04
N LEU A 82 -3.61 -13.97 -33.69
CA LEU A 82 -5.00 -13.95 -34.19
C LEU A 82 -5.21 -13.24 -35.54
N LYS A 83 -4.21 -12.51 -36.07
CA LYS A 83 -4.35 -11.71 -37.31
C LYS A 83 -4.26 -12.51 -38.63
N VAL A 84 -4.16 -13.84 -38.60
CA VAL A 84 -3.89 -14.63 -39.81
C VAL A 84 -5.16 -15.10 -40.56
N ASP A 85 -6.35 -15.19 -39.95
CA ASP A 85 -7.45 -15.97 -40.56
C ASP A 85 -8.69 -15.21 -41.07
N THR A 86 -8.67 -13.89 -41.27
CA THR A 86 -9.77 -13.20 -41.97
C THR A 86 -9.30 -12.23 -43.06
N LYS A 87 -8.63 -12.75 -44.09
CA LYS A 87 -8.67 -12.16 -45.43
C LYS A 87 -8.78 -13.22 -46.51
N LYS A 88 -10.01 -13.58 -46.86
CA LYS A 88 -10.45 -13.80 -48.24
C LYS A 88 -11.97 -13.72 -48.32
N GLU A 89 -12.47 -12.61 -48.89
CA GLU A 89 -13.31 -12.63 -50.10
C GLU A 89 -14.22 -11.37 -50.20
N LYS A 90 -13.89 -10.50 -51.18
CA LYS A 90 -14.79 -9.65 -52.02
C LYS A 90 -15.61 -8.54 -51.32
N ASP A 91 -15.97 -7.41 -51.93
CA ASP A 91 -15.83 -6.87 -53.28
C ASP A 91 -16.09 -5.36 -53.19
N GLU A 92 -15.60 -4.62 -54.19
CA GLU A 92 -15.82 -3.19 -54.39
C GLU A 92 -17.30 -2.79 -54.39
N LYS A 93 -17.63 -1.63 -53.77
CA LYS A 93 -18.45 -0.56 -54.38
C LYS A 93 -18.61 0.66 -53.43
N ARG A 94 -18.12 1.81 -53.91
CA ARG A 94 -18.82 3.12 -54.00
C ARG A 94 -19.53 3.59 -52.70
N ILE A 95 -19.11 4.68 -52.05
CA ILE A 95 -19.52 6.08 -52.35
C ILE A 95 -18.67 7.08 -51.51
N LYS A 96 -18.46 8.28 -52.08
CA LYS A 96 -17.52 9.38 -51.74
C LYS A 96 -17.78 10.14 -50.41
N PRO A 97 -16.79 10.89 -49.88
CA PRO A 97 -16.88 11.57 -48.58
C PRO A 97 -17.65 12.88 -48.64
N ALA A 98 -18.54 13.13 -47.66
CA ALA A 98 -19.29 14.37 -47.53
C ALA A 98 -19.02 15.06 -46.17
N ARG A 99 -18.22 16.13 -46.26
CA ARG A 99 -18.23 17.41 -45.51
C ARG A 99 -18.34 17.42 -43.97
N LYS A 100 -17.26 17.96 -43.38
CA LYS A 100 -17.23 18.74 -42.13
C LYS A 100 -18.36 19.77 -42.07
N LYS A 101 -19.01 19.90 -40.92
CA LYS A 101 -19.52 21.18 -40.40
C LYS A 101 -19.29 21.23 -38.90
N ASP A 102 -18.41 22.14 -38.53
CA ASP A 102 -18.16 22.59 -37.18
C ASP A 102 -19.46 23.14 -36.58
N ILE A 103 -19.83 22.69 -35.38
CA ILE A 103 -20.84 23.38 -34.56
C ILE A 103 -20.25 23.47 -33.15
N ASN A 104 -19.72 24.64 -32.85
CA ASN A 104 -19.23 25.04 -31.54
C ASN A 104 -20.22 26.08 -30.99
N PRO A 105 -20.94 25.83 -29.88
CA PRO A 105 -21.82 26.83 -29.29
C PRO A 105 -21.22 27.40 -28.01
N THR A 106 -20.13 28.16 -28.10
CA THR A 106 -19.86 29.22 -27.12
C THR A 106 -20.76 30.40 -27.45
N GLN A 107 -21.92 30.50 -26.79
CA GLN A 107 -22.58 31.76 -26.40
C GLN A 107 -24.01 31.48 -25.85
N LYS A 108 -24.34 32.16 -24.73
CA LYS A 108 -25.53 32.09 -23.85
C LYS A 108 -25.38 31.01 -22.76
N PHE A 109 -25.10 31.32 -21.49
CA PHE A 109 -25.57 32.41 -20.63
C PHE A 109 -24.40 32.87 -19.73
N ARG A 110 -23.86 34.09 -19.89
CA ARG A 110 -24.22 35.27 -19.08
C ARG A 110 -24.60 34.95 -17.63
N LYS A 111 -23.62 35.11 -16.74
CA LYS A 111 -23.67 36.01 -15.58
C LYS A 111 -25.01 36.01 -14.82
N ALA A 112 -25.14 35.14 -13.84
CA ALA A 112 -26.11 35.30 -12.76
C ALA A 112 -25.34 35.18 -11.43
N ARG A 113 -25.07 36.37 -10.88
CA ARG A 113 -24.71 36.73 -9.50
C ARG A 113 -23.61 35.95 -8.78
#